data_AF-A0A7X1FXK7-F1
#
_entry.id   AF-A0A7X1FXK7-F1
#
_cell.length_a   1.000
_cell.length_b   1.000
_cell.length_c   1.000
_cell.angle_alpha   90.00
_cell.angle_beta   90.00
_cell.angle_gamma   90.00
#
_symmetry.space_group_name_H-M   'P 1'
#
loop_
_entity.id
_entity.type
_entity.pdbx_description
1 polymer ?
#
loop_
_entity_poly.entity_id
_entity_poly.type
_entity_poly.pdbx_seq_one_letter_code
_entity_poly.pdbx_strand_id
1 'polypeptide(L)'
;MNFLPTISEALTTVDQFLILHAAALPQGPKDALLASGSKVSPVDKLVEVAEVLYAARGDLDEDGLTIAGQIAEFCTRNGWHGLADDARGERMVAAIRRDLGEPHPSGGQWPAPETDPLPKGASTAAQVPPYLPQGS
;
A
#
# COMPACT_ATOMS: atom_id res chain seq x y z
N MET A 1 0.99 18.05 -3.03
CA MET A 1 1.20 17.08 -1.93
C MET A 1 2.43 17.50 -1.12
N ASN A 2 2.31 17.51 0.21
CA ASN A 2 3.48 17.64 1.08
C ASN A 2 4.23 16.31 1.09
N PHE A 3 5.54 16.39 0.94
CA PHE A 3 6.44 15.23 0.98
C PHE A 3 6.64 14.77 2.43
N LEU A 4 6.75 13.45 2.67
CA LEU A 4 7.09 12.90 3.99
C LEU A 4 8.61 13.00 4.20
N PRO A 5 9.11 13.84 5.12
CA PRO A 5 10.54 14.10 5.26
C PRO A 5 11.24 13.13 6.22
N THR A 6 10.50 12.46 7.13
CA THR A 6 11.08 11.60 8.18
C THR A 6 10.29 10.31 8.39
N ILE A 7 10.96 9.28 8.92
CA ILE A 7 10.32 8.02 9.34
C ILE A 7 9.21 8.28 10.37
N SER A 8 9.46 9.18 11.33
CA SER A 8 8.48 9.50 12.38
C SER A 8 7.21 10.10 11.80
N GLU A 9 7.32 10.99 10.82
CA GLU A 9 6.17 11.58 10.15
C GLU A 9 5.43 10.54 9.30
N ALA A 10 6.14 9.70 8.56
CA ALA A 10 5.54 8.61 7.80
C ALA A 10 4.75 7.65 8.72
N LEU A 11 5.32 7.26 9.87
CA LEU A 11 4.61 6.43 10.85
C LEU A 11 3.39 7.15 11.45
N THR A 12 3.51 8.44 11.76
CA THR A 12 2.39 9.23 12.29
C THR A 12 1.25 9.30 11.27
N THR A 13 1.55 9.51 10.00
CA THR A 13 0.56 9.51 8.91
C THR A 13 -0.13 8.15 8.78
N VAL A 14 0.62 7.05 8.86
CA VAL A 14 0.04 5.69 8.84
C VAL A 14 -0.88 5.48 10.04
N ASP A 15 -0.43 5.83 11.25
CA ASP A 15 -1.22 5.62 12.45
C ASP A 15 -2.51 6.49 12.42
N GLN A 16 -2.44 7.74 11.95
CA GLN A 16 -3.61 8.60 11.74
C GLN A 16 -4.58 8.01 10.70
N PHE A 17 -4.07 7.51 9.58
CA PHE A 17 -4.88 6.83 8.57
C PHE A 17 -5.62 5.63 9.17
N LEU A 18 -4.93 4.78 9.93
CA LEU A 18 -5.54 3.61 10.54
C LEU A 18 -6.62 3.99 11.57
N ILE A 19 -6.42 5.07 12.31
CA ILE A 19 -7.44 5.58 13.25
C ILE A 19 -8.71 6.04 12.51
N LEU A 20 -8.55 6.72 11.37
CA LEU A 20 -9.65 7.37 10.66
C LEU A 20 -10.37 6.44 9.65
N HIS A 21 -9.62 5.59 8.95
CA HIS A 21 -10.12 4.85 7.78
C HIS A 21 -10.10 3.32 7.93
N ALA A 22 -9.46 2.74 8.96
CA ALA A 22 -9.36 1.28 9.06
C ALA A 22 -10.71 0.56 9.20
N ALA A 23 -11.78 1.27 9.59
CA ALA A 23 -13.13 0.72 9.63
C ALA A 23 -13.75 0.52 8.23
N ALA A 24 -13.32 1.30 7.24
CA ALA A 24 -13.81 1.22 5.86
C ALA A 24 -13.03 0.20 5.01
N LEU A 25 -11.86 -0.24 5.48
CA LEU A 25 -11.04 -1.21 4.76
C LEU A 25 -11.65 -2.61 4.78
N PRO A 26 -11.51 -3.39 3.68
CA PRO A 26 -11.82 -4.81 3.71
C PRO A 26 -11.02 -5.55 4.78
N GLN A 27 -11.59 -6.64 5.30
CA GLN A 27 -11.03 -7.36 6.45
C GLN A 27 -9.58 -7.83 6.22
N GLY A 28 -9.24 -8.33 5.03
CA GLY A 28 -7.89 -8.80 4.71
C GLY A 28 -6.81 -7.70 4.81
N PRO A 29 -6.91 -6.60 4.04
CA PRO A 29 -6.02 -5.45 4.17
C PRO A 29 -5.96 -4.86 5.58
N LYS A 30 -7.11 -4.77 6.27
CA LYS A 30 -7.18 -4.29 7.65
C LYS A 30 -6.34 -5.15 8.59
N ASP A 31 -6.52 -6.48 8.56
CA ASP A 31 -5.79 -7.41 9.42
C ASP A 31 -4.29 -7.38 9.12
N ALA A 32 -3.92 -7.27 7.84
CA ALA A 32 -2.53 -7.13 7.41
C ALA A 32 -1.90 -5.84 7.95
N LEU A 33 -2.58 -4.70 7.85
CA LEU A 33 -2.10 -3.42 8.39
C LEU A 33 -1.96 -3.43 9.91
N LEU A 34 -2.90 -4.04 10.62
CA LEU A 34 -2.82 -4.22 12.07
C LEU A 34 -1.63 -5.12 12.45
N ALA A 35 -1.39 -6.19 11.69
CA ALA A 35 -0.24 -7.05 11.89
C ALA A 35 1.10 -6.31 11.66
N SER A 36 1.18 -5.44 10.65
CA SER A 36 2.36 -4.59 10.40
C SER A 36 2.69 -3.68 11.57
N GLY A 37 1.69 -3.27 12.35
CA GLY A 37 1.87 -2.49 13.57
C GLY A 37 2.72 -3.18 14.64
N SER A 38 2.84 -4.51 14.61
CA SER A 38 3.65 -5.29 15.56
C SER A 38 5.13 -5.39 15.19
N LYS A 39 5.54 -4.88 14.03
CA LYS A 39 6.93 -4.95 13.56
C LYS A 39 7.85 -4.05 14.39
N VAL A 40 9.00 -4.62 14.77
CA VAL A 40 10.05 -3.90 15.52
C VAL A 40 10.77 -2.88 14.66
N SER A 41 10.97 -3.19 13.37
CA SER A 41 11.64 -2.30 12.41
C SER A 41 10.63 -1.28 11.84
N PRO A 42 10.85 0.03 12.03
CA PRO A 42 10.05 1.08 11.40
C PRO A 42 10.05 1.01 9.87
N VAL A 43 11.18 0.62 9.28
CA VAL A 43 11.33 0.51 7.82
C VAL A 43 10.49 -0.64 7.29
N ASP A 44 10.56 -1.81 7.94
CA ASP A 44 9.78 -2.99 7.55
C ASP A 44 8.28 -2.73 7.70
N LYS A 45 7.88 -1.97 8.74
CA LYS A 45 6.49 -1.53 8.95
C LYS A 45 6.03 -0.66 7.77
N LEU A 46 6.79 0.37 7.41
CA LEU A 46 6.42 1.30 6.33
C LEU A 46 6.38 0.61 4.95
N VAL A 47 7.33 -0.27 4.65
CA VAL A 47 7.31 -1.02 3.38
C VAL A 47 6.14 -1.98 3.30
N GLU A 48 5.83 -2.70 4.38
CA GLU A 48 4.67 -3.60 4.38
C GLU A 48 3.35 -2.82 4.25
N VAL A 49 3.22 -1.70 4.96
CA VAL A 49 2.05 -0.82 4.82
C VAL A 49 1.89 -0.33 3.39
N ALA A 50 2.97 0.11 2.73
CA ALA A 50 2.93 0.53 1.32
C ALA A 50 2.43 -0.60 0.40
N GLU A 51 2.96 -1.81 0.58
CA GLU A 51 2.57 -2.98 -0.23
C GLU A 51 1.13 -3.42 0.04
N VAL A 52 0.67 -3.40 1.29
CA VAL A 52 -0.72 -3.76 1.66
C VAL A 52 -1.70 -2.74 1.10
N LEU A 53 -1.44 -1.44 1.25
CA LEU A 53 -2.30 -0.39 0.71
C LEU A 53 -2.34 -0.45 -0.82
N TYR A 54 -1.19 -0.67 -1.46
CA TYR A 54 -1.13 -0.84 -2.91
C TYR A 54 -1.91 -2.06 -3.41
N ALA A 55 -1.87 -3.17 -2.66
CA ALA A 55 -2.68 -4.36 -2.96
C ALA A 55 -4.19 -4.10 -2.84
N ALA A 56 -4.58 -3.23 -1.90
CA ALA A 56 -5.96 -2.86 -1.64
C ALA A 56 -6.44 -1.63 -2.43
N ARG A 57 -5.64 -1.07 -3.34
CA ARG A 57 -5.89 0.24 -3.97
C ARG A 57 -7.25 0.37 -4.67
N GLY A 58 -7.81 -0.73 -5.19
CA GLY A 58 -9.14 -0.74 -5.80
C GLY A 58 -10.29 -0.53 -4.81
N ASP A 59 -10.03 -0.72 -3.51
CA ASP A 59 -10.98 -0.57 -2.41
C ASP A 59 -10.73 0.69 -1.57
N LEU A 60 -9.71 1.50 -1.92
CA LEU A 60 -9.36 2.72 -1.19
C LEU A 60 -10.13 3.94 -1.72
N ASP A 61 -10.47 4.85 -0.82
CA ASP A 61 -10.92 6.20 -1.16
C ASP A 61 -9.73 7.09 -1.58
N GLU A 62 -10.02 8.33 -1.99
CA GLU A 62 -9.00 9.28 -2.45
C GLU A 62 -7.93 9.57 -1.39
N ASP A 63 -8.34 9.64 -0.11
CA ASP A 63 -7.43 9.83 1.02
C ASP A 63 -6.52 8.61 1.22
N GLY A 64 -7.07 7.40 1.17
CA GLY A 64 -6.32 6.16 1.24
C GLY A 64 -5.32 6.00 0.10
N LEU A 65 -5.74 6.31 -1.13
CA LEU A 65 -4.86 6.32 -2.30
C LEU A 65 -3.73 7.35 -2.16
N THR A 66 -4.05 8.55 -1.67
CA THR A 66 -3.06 9.60 -1.41
C THR A 66 -1.99 9.12 -0.44
N ILE A 67 -2.40 8.52 0.68
CA ILE A 67 -1.47 8.04 1.70
C ILE A 67 -0.67 6.84 1.18
N ALA A 68 -1.30 5.91 0.46
CA ALA A 68 -0.61 4.80 -0.19
C ALA A 68 0.51 5.31 -1.11
N GLY A 69 0.21 6.33 -1.92
CA GLY A 69 1.16 6.97 -2.82
C GLY A 69 2.30 7.65 -2.07
N GLN A 70 2.00 8.40 -1.00
CA GLN A 70 3.01 9.08 -0.19
C GLN A 70 3.98 8.10 0.50
N ILE A 71 3.47 7.02 1.09
CA ILE A 71 4.30 6.03 1.78
C ILE A 71 5.12 5.22 0.77
N ALA A 72 4.53 4.80 -0.36
CA ALA A 72 5.25 4.11 -1.42
C ALA A 72 6.37 4.99 -1.99
N GLU A 73 6.09 6.27 -2.26
CA GLU A 73 7.09 7.23 -2.75
C GLU A 73 8.21 7.45 -1.72
N PHE A 74 7.87 7.59 -0.44
CA PHE A 74 8.84 7.73 0.64
C PHE A 74 9.77 6.52 0.73
N CYS A 75 9.23 5.30 0.75
CA CYS A 75 10.02 4.07 0.80
C CYS A 75 10.91 3.89 -0.44
N THR A 76 10.40 4.28 -1.62
CA THR A 76 11.13 4.20 -2.90
C THR A 76 12.35 5.13 -2.89
N ARG A 77 12.16 6.40 -2.51
CA ARG A 77 13.26 7.38 -2.47
C ARG A 77 14.36 7.01 -1.48
N ASN A 78 14.02 6.32 -0.40
CA ASN A 78 14.99 5.83 0.58
C ASN A 78 15.64 4.48 0.18
N GLY A 79 15.23 3.87 -0.93
CA GLY A 79 15.81 2.62 -1.43
C GLY A 79 15.53 1.40 -0.56
N TRP A 80 14.42 1.38 0.19
CA TRP A 80 14.14 0.30 1.13
C TRP A 80 13.56 -0.94 0.48
N HIS A 81 14.01 -2.12 0.93
CA HIS A 81 13.51 -3.45 0.54
C HIS A 81 13.40 -3.69 -0.98
N GLY A 82 14.29 -3.09 -1.77
CA GLY A 82 14.32 -3.23 -3.22
C GLY A 82 13.12 -2.59 -3.93
N LEU A 83 12.51 -1.57 -3.33
CA LEU A 83 11.52 -0.73 -4.01
C LEU A 83 12.17 0.20 -5.06
N ALA A 84 13.42 0.61 -4.84
CA ALA A 84 14.21 1.28 -5.87
C ALA A 84 14.76 0.31 -6.93
N ASP A 85 14.85 -0.98 -6.59
CA ASP A 85 15.35 -2.01 -7.51
C ASP A 85 14.28 -2.29 -8.58
N ASP A 86 14.70 -2.35 -9.85
CA ASP A 86 13.84 -2.57 -11.01
C ASP A 86 12.66 -1.57 -11.12
N ALA A 87 12.85 -0.35 -10.59
CA ALA A 87 11.86 0.73 -10.58
C ALA A 87 10.47 0.29 -10.06
N ARG A 88 10.41 -0.73 -9.18
CA ARG A 88 9.14 -1.28 -8.70
C ARG A 88 8.32 -0.22 -7.97
N GLY A 89 8.94 0.46 -7.02
CA GLY A 89 8.31 1.48 -6.21
C GLY A 89 7.82 2.66 -7.06
N GLU A 90 8.59 3.05 -8.07
CA GLU A 90 8.18 4.08 -9.05
C GLU A 90 6.93 3.64 -9.82
N ARG A 91 6.86 2.38 -10.26
CA ARG A 91 5.65 1.83 -10.92
C ARG A 91 4.45 1.73 -9.99
N MET A 92 4.65 1.40 -8.71
CA MET A 92 3.58 1.43 -7.71
C MET A 92 3.02 2.85 -7.54
N VAL A 93 3.91 3.84 -7.40
CA VAL A 93 3.51 5.26 -7.29
C VAL A 93 2.78 5.72 -8.55
N ALA A 94 3.25 5.35 -9.74
CA ALA A 94 2.60 5.68 -11.01
C ALA A 94 1.19 5.09 -11.11
N ALA A 95 1.01 3.83 -10.71
CA ALA A 95 -0.30 3.18 -10.67
C ALA A 95 -1.26 3.91 -9.71
N ILE A 96 -0.81 4.23 -8.50
CA ILE A 96 -1.63 4.95 -7.51
C ILE A 96 -2.02 6.35 -8.01
N ARG A 97 -1.08 7.10 -8.59
CA ARG A 97 -1.36 8.44 -9.14
C ARG A 97 -2.31 8.40 -10.33
N ARG A 98 -2.20 7.36 -11.17
CA ARG A 98 -3.16 7.10 -12.24
C ARG A 98 -4.56 6.82 -11.67
N ASP A 99 -4.64 6.01 -10.62
CA ASP A 99 -5.91 5.66 -9.96
C ASP A 99 -6.55 6.87 -9.24
N LEU A 100 -5.74 7.81 -8.76
CA LEU A 100 -6.19 9.14 -8.27
C LEU A 100 -6.68 10.08 -9.38
N GLY A 101 -6.52 9.71 -10.66
CA GLY A 101 -6.85 10.57 -11.79
C GLY A 101 -5.92 11.78 -11.95
N GLU A 102 -4.73 11.76 -11.33
CA GLU A 102 -3.77 12.84 -11.48
C GLU A 102 -3.26 12.92 -12.93
N PRO A 103 -3.01 14.12 -13.48
CA PRO A 103 -2.34 14.24 -14.75
C PRO A 103 -0.88 13.77 -14.65
N HIS A 104 -0.36 13.16 -15.71
CA HIS A 104 1.05 12.77 -15.76
C HIS A 104 1.95 14.02 -15.65
N PRO A 105 2.99 14.02 -14.79
CA PRO A 105 3.77 15.22 -14.48
C PRO A 105 4.51 15.82 -15.68
N SER A 106 4.90 15.00 -16.66
CA SER A 106 5.55 15.46 -17.90
C SER A 106 4.57 15.80 -19.03
N GLY A 107 3.26 15.76 -18.79
CA GLY A 107 2.23 15.91 -19.83
C GLY A 107 2.06 14.69 -20.75
N GLY A 108 2.72 13.56 -20.42
CA GLY A 108 2.58 12.28 -21.11
C GLY A 108 1.38 11.44 -20.64
N GLN A 109 1.45 10.13 -20.87
CA GLN A 109 0.48 9.16 -20.35
C GLN A 109 1.11 8.34 -19.22
N TRP A 110 0.30 8.00 -18.21
CA TRP A 110 0.71 7.01 -17.21
C TRP A 110 0.95 5.65 -17.87
N PRO A 111 1.85 4.82 -17.31
CA PRO A 111 1.98 3.42 -17.70
C PRO A 111 0.62 2.71 -17.67
N ALA A 112 0.44 1.77 -18.60
CA ALA A 112 -0.80 1.02 -18.70
C ALA A 112 -0.98 0.08 -17.49
N PRO A 113 -2.23 -0.17 -17.03
CA PRO A 113 -2.49 -1.04 -15.88
C PRO A 113 -1.89 -2.44 -15.97
N GLU A 114 -1.68 -2.98 -17.18
CA GLU A 114 -1.09 -4.31 -17.35
C GLU A 114 0.41 -4.34 -16.98
N THR A 115 1.04 -3.17 -16.87
CA THR A 115 2.47 -3.02 -16.50
C THR A 115 2.67 -2.79 -14.99
N ASP A 116 1.56 -2.70 -14.24
CA ASP A 116 1.56 -2.52 -12.80
C ASP A 116 2.26 -3.71 -12.11
N PRO A 117 3.14 -3.45 -11.13
CA PRO A 117 3.77 -4.52 -10.37
C PRO A 117 2.72 -5.31 -9.59
N LEU A 118 2.88 -6.64 -9.51
CA LEU A 118 2.08 -7.46 -8.59
C LEU A 118 2.50 -7.14 -7.14
N PRO A 119 1.56 -7.06 -6.18
CA PRO A 119 1.89 -6.89 -4.77
C PRO A 119 2.79 -8.02 -4.25
N LYS A 120 3.80 -7.69 -3.45
CA LYS A 120 4.69 -8.70 -2.82
C LYS A 120 4.18 -9.14 -1.45
N GLY A 121 3.39 -8.30 -0.78
CA GLY A 121 3.04 -8.41 0.64
C GLY A 121 1.60 -8.77 0.96
N ALA A 122 0.79 -9.23 -0.01
CA ALA A 122 -0.49 -9.82 0.33
C ALA A 122 -0.25 -11.26 0.81
N SER A 123 -0.08 -11.43 2.13
CA SER A 123 -0.47 -12.70 2.74
C SER A 123 -1.86 -13.00 2.21
N THR A 124 -1.96 -14.05 1.39
CA THR A 124 -3.21 -14.59 0.87
C THR A 124 -4.19 -14.76 2.02
N ALA A 125 -5.11 -13.82 2.19
CA ALA A 125 -6.25 -13.99 3.06
C ALA A 125 -7.09 -15.14 2.50
N ALA A 126 -6.86 -16.33 3.06
CA ALA A 126 -7.71 -17.51 3.07
C ALA A 126 -8.50 -17.84 1.78
N GLN A 127 -8.00 -18.80 1.00
CA GLN A 127 -8.91 -19.86 0.55
C GLN A 127 -9.39 -20.56 1.83
N VAL A 128 -10.55 -20.17 2.36
CA VAL A 128 -11.26 -20.99 3.33
C VAL A 128 -11.75 -22.22 2.56
N PRO A 129 -11.22 -23.44 2.80
CA PRO A 129 -11.82 -24.63 2.19
C PRO A 129 -13.29 -24.69 2.62
N PRO A 130 -14.23 -25.06 1.73
CA PRO A 130 -15.63 -25.16 2.09
C PRO A 130 -15.78 -26.08 3.29
N TYR A 131 -16.44 -25.58 4.34
CA TYR A 131 -16.78 -26.36 5.52
C TYR A 131 -17.58 -27.59 5.07
N LEU A 132 -16.95 -28.76 5.08
CA LEU A 132 -17.67 -30.02 4.94
C LEU A 132 -18.39 -30.29 6.26
N PRO A 133 -19.72 -30.33 6.31
CA PRO A 133 -20.42 -30.76 7.51
C PRO A 133 -19.95 -32.18 7.84
N GLN A 134 -19.40 -32.37 9.03
CA GLN A 134 -19.11 -33.71 9.52
C GLN A 134 -20.44 -34.45 9.62
N GLY A 135 -20.59 -35.46 8.78
CA GLY A 135 -21.77 -36.31 8.71
C GLY A 135 -22.09 -36.92 10.07
N SER A 136 -23.39 -37.04 10.30
CA SER A 136 -24.07 -37.52 11.51
C SER A 136 -23.65 -38.91 11.97
#